data_AF-A0A1V4R184-F1
#
_entry.id   AF-A0A1V4R184-F1
#
_cell.length_a   1.000
_cell.length_b   1.000
_cell.length_c   1.000
_cell.angle_alpha   90.00
_cell.angle_beta   90.00
_cell.angle_gamma   90.00
#
_symmetry.space_group_name_H-M   'P 1'
#
loop_
_entity.id
_entity.type
_entity.pdbx_description
1 polymer ?
#
loop_
_entity_poly.entity_id
_entity_poly.type
_entity_poly.pdbx_seq_one_letter_code
_entity_poly.pdbx_strand_id
1 'polypeptide(L)'
;MRVGEMVSAAVAGGADVLHVDIMDGHFVPNLSMGPGFVQSARAFTDCPLDVHIMVTDALYYAERFAEAGADSVTFHIEADSDPQAVIDLLRRRGLGVGLTLRPGTPAETLRPFIDQVDMVLVMTVEPGYGGQRFMEDQLPKIRQVRSWLGPARRLEVDGGINPATARACAQAGADVFVAGVGVFRSGDIPGAIAALRASATEGAAERR
;
A
#
# COMPACT_ATOMS: atom_id res chain seq x y z
N MET A 1 11.61 9.94 -16.94
CA MET A 1 10.72 8.94 -17.57
C MET A 1 9.30 9.46 -17.47
N ARG A 2 8.48 9.35 -18.51
CA ARG A 2 7.07 9.75 -18.43
C ARG A 2 6.28 8.70 -17.63
N VAL A 3 5.18 9.11 -17.00
CA VAL A 3 4.35 8.22 -16.15
C VAL A 3 3.92 6.96 -16.90
N GLY A 4 3.43 7.10 -18.14
CA GLY A 4 3.03 5.95 -18.95
C GLY A 4 4.17 4.97 -19.24
N GLU A 5 5.40 5.47 -19.44
CA GLU A 5 6.58 4.61 -19.64
C GLU A 5 6.93 3.84 -18.37
N MET A 6 6.83 4.48 -17.19
CA MET A 6 7.05 3.84 -15.90
C MET A 6 6.00 2.76 -15.60
N VAL A 7 4.73 3.06 -15.87
CA VAL A 7 3.62 2.11 -15.72
C VAL A 7 3.82 0.90 -16.62
N SER A 8 4.06 1.12 -17.92
CA SER A 8 4.28 0.03 -18.87
C SER A 8 5.50 -0.83 -18.49
N ALA A 9 6.59 -0.21 -18.04
CA ALA A 9 7.79 -0.95 -17.61
C ALA A 9 7.53 -1.79 -16.35
N ALA A 10 6.78 -1.26 -15.37
CA ALA A 10 6.43 -1.99 -14.16
C ALA A 10 5.50 -3.18 -14.46
N VAL A 11 4.46 -2.96 -15.26
CA VAL A 11 3.50 -4.01 -15.67
C VAL A 11 4.20 -5.08 -16.50
N ALA A 12 5.02 -4.70 -17.49
CA ALA A 12 5.82 -5.65 -18.27
C ALA A 12 6.85 -6.41 -17.41
N GLY A 13 7.33 -5.77 -16.33
CA GLY A 13 8.18 -6.38 -15.32
C GLY A 13 7.45 -7.33 -14.36
N GLY A 14 6.13 -7.47 -14.49
CA GLY A 14 5.32 -8.37 -13.68
C GLY A 14 4.88 -7.77 -12.36
N ALA A 15 4.67 -6.44 -12.27
CA ALA A 15 3.96 -5.84 -11.13
C ALA A 15 2.52 -6.39 -11.07
N ASP A 16 2.09 -6.84 -9.89
CA ASP A 16 0.71 -7.33 -9.67
C ASP A 16 -0.29 -6.18 -9.48
N VAL A 17 0.18 -5.07 -8.91
CA VAL A 17 -0.58 -3.89 -8.51
C VAL A 17 0.28 -2.66 -8.73
N LEU A 18 -0.34 -1.55 -9.12
CA LEU A 18 0.28 -0.22 -9.15
C LEU A 18 -0.19 0.57 -7.93
N HIS A 19 0.71 0.73 -6.97
CA HIS A 19 0.45 1.50 -5.76
C HIS A 19 0.65 3.00 -6.03
N VAL A 20 -0.31 3.82 -5.61
CA VAL A 20 -0.32 5.27 -5.84
C VAL A 20 -0.49 6.00 -4.52
N ASP A 21 0.60 6.61 -4.06
CA ASP A 21 0.63 7.48 -2.89
C ASP A 21 -0.04 8.82 -3.17
N ILE A 22 -1.05 9.15 -2.37
CA ILE A 22 -1.77 10.43 -2.39
C ILE A 22 -1.58 11.12 -1.04
N MET A 23 -1.12 12.36 -1.08
CA MET A 23 -0.78 13.19 0.06
C MET A 23 -1.38 14.58 -0.13
N ASP A 24 -2.04 15.12 0.90
CA ASP A 24 -2.74 16.41 0.87
C ASP A 24 -1.96 17.60 1.46
N GLY A 25 -0.72 17.38 1.92
CA GLY A 25 0.10 18.39 2.59
C GLY A 25 -0.31 18.75 4.02
N HIS A 26 -1.39 18.17 4.53
CA HIS A 26 -1.91 18.43 5.88
C HIS A 26 -1.71 17.22 6.79
N PHE A 27 -2.15 16.04 6.35
CA PHE A 27 -1.96 14.80 7.10
C PHE A 27 -0.49 14.40 7.16
N VAL A 28 0.22 14.57 6.04
CA VAL A 28 1.68 14.42 5.95
C VAL A 28 2.29 15.71 5.40
N PRO A 29 3.55 16.05 5.74
CA PRO A 29 4.18 17.31 5.34
C PRO A 29 4.64 17.31 3.86
N ASN A 30 3.90 16.66 2.98
CA ASN A 30 4.19 16.57 1.55
C ASN A 30 2.90 16.62 0.73
N LEU A 31 2.97 17.18 -0.47
CA LEU A 31 1.88 17.24 -1.43
C LEU A 31 2.28 16.46 -2.67
N SER A 32 1.46 15.49 -3.06
CA SER A 32 1.74 14.62 -4.20
C SER A 32 0.82 14.93 -5.38
N MET A 33 0.06 13.94 -5.85
CA MET A 33 -0.87 14.00 -6.95
C MET A 33 -2.31 13.86 -6.43
N GLY A 34 -3.30 14.00 -7.32
CA GLY A 34 -4.71 13.86 -6.99
C GLY A 34 -5.46 12.96 -7.97
N PRO A 35 -6.81 12.94 -7.92
CA PRO A 35 -7.65 12.04 -8.72
C PRO A 35 -7.37 12.09 -10.23
N GLY A 36 -7.04 13.24 -10.80
CA GLY A 36 -6.71 13.36 -12.23
C GLY A 36 -5.47 12.55 -12.66
N PHE A 37 -4.53 12.29 -11.74
CA PHE A 37 -3.41 11.40 -12.01
C PHE A 37 -3.87 9.95 -12.10
N VAL A 38 -4.70 9.49 -11.16
CA VAL A 38 -5.25 8.12 -11.16
C VAL A 38 -6.07 7.87 -12.42
N GLN A 39 -6.92 8.83 -12.81
CA GLN A 39 -7.68 8.76 -14.06
C GLN A 39 -6.77 8.66 -15.30
N SER A 40 -5.69 9.43 -15.31
CA SER A 40 -4.71 9.38 -16.41
C SER A 40 -3.95 8.05 -16.41
N ALA A 41 -3.56 7.54 -15.25
CA ALA A 41 -2.85 6.28 -15.09
C ALA A 41 -3.73 5.08 -15.53
N ARG A 42 -5.04 5.12 -15.24
CA ARG A 42 -6.00 4.09 -15.68
C ARG A 42 -6.05 3.93 -17.19
N ALA A 43 -5.88 5.01 -17.98
CA ALA A 43 -5.79 4.92 -19.45
C ALA A 43 -4.51 4.18 -19.94
N PHE A 44 -3.52 4.10 -19.06
CA PHE A 44 -2.24 3.37 -19.09
C PHE A 44 -2.29 1.84 -19.18
N THR A 45 -3.26 1.23 -18.51
CA THR A 45 -3.07 -0.10 -17.97
C THR A 45 -4.41 -0.71 -17.60
N ASP A 46 -4.46 -2.03 -17.48
CA ASP A 46 -5.55 -2.80 -16.81
C ASP A 46 -5.07 -3.39 -15.46
N CYS A 47 -3.81 -3.17 -15.08
CA CYS A 47 -3.28 -3.57 -13.78
C CYS A 47 -4.05 -2.87 -12.64
N PRO A 48 -4.39 -3.57 -11.53
CA PRO A 48 -5.06 -2.97 -10.40
C PRO A 48 -4.35 -1.72 -9.88
N LEU A 49 -5.11 -0.65 -9.63
CA LEU A 49 -4.65 0.59 -9.00
C LEU A 49 -5.03 0.58 -7.53
N ASP A 50 -4.04 0.43 -6.66
CA ASP A 50 -4.20 0.58 -5.22
C ASP A 50 -3.81 2.00 -4.80
N VAL A 51 -4.78 2.76 -4.31
CA VAL A 51 -4.59 4.17 -3.97
C VAL A 51 -4.48 4.33 -2.46
N HIS A 52 -3.28 4.62 -1.98
CA HIS A 52 -3.01 4.92 -0.58
C HIS A 52 -3.21 6.40 -0.30
N ILE A 53 -4.27 6.74 0.43
CA ILE A 53 -4.61 8.12 0.78
C ILE A 53 -4.06 8.51 2.16
N MET A 54 -2.94 9.24 2.14
CA MET A 54 -2.35 9.95 3.28
C MET A 54 -2.95 11.36 3.36
N VAL A 55 -4.23 11.43 3.70
CA VAL A 55 -5.03 12.66 3.69
C VAL A 55 -5.81 12.82 4.98
N THR A 56 -6.16 14.07 5.30
CA THR A 56 -6.82 14.43 6.56
C THR A 56 -8.28 13.98 6.55
N ASP A 57 -9.00 14.22 5.44
CA ASP A 57 -10.40 13.81 5.26
C ASP A 57 -10.48 12.62 4.30
N ALA A 58 -10.27 11.42 4.83
CA ALA A 58 -10.30 10.18 4.05
C ALA A 58 -11.65 9.94 3.35
N LEU A 59 -12.77 10.27 3.99
CA LEU A 59 -14.11 10.08 3.43
C LEU A 59 -14.32 10.95 2.19
N TYR A 60 -13.92 12.21 2.25
CA TYR A 60 -14.00 13.13 1.12
C TYR A 60 -13.17 12.65 -0.09
N TYR A 61 -11.96 12.16 0.15
CA TYR A 61 -11.06 11.73 -0.92
C TYR A 61 -11.40 10.34 -1.46
N ALA A 62 -11.83 9.40 -0.62
CA ALA A 62 -12.19 8.04 -1.02
C ALA A 62 -13.22 8.02 -2.16
N GLU A 63 -14.25 8.86 -2.07
CA GLU A 63 -15.28 8.99 -3.13
C GLU A 63 -14.68 9.42 -4.47
N ARG A 64 -13.75 10.39 -4.43
CA ARG A 64 -13.14 10.95 -5.64
C ARG A 64 -12.18 9.98 -6.30
N PHE A 65 -11.49 9.16 -5.52
CA PHE A 65 -10.61 8.13 -6.08
C PHE A 65 -11.40 6.94 -6.62
N ALA A 66 -12.55 6.61 -6.04
CA ALA A 66 -13.49 5.67 -6.66
C ALA A 66 -13.93 6.15 -8.05
N GLU A 67 -14.31 7.43 -8.18
CA GLU A 67 -14.70 8.02 -9.48
C GLU A 67 -13.53 8.12 -10.47
N ALA A 68 -12.30 8.24 -9.98
CA ALA A 68 -11.10 8.31 -10.81
C ALA A 68 -10.64 6.96 -11.36
N GLY A 69 -11.25 5.85 -10.94
CA GLY A 69 -10.92 4.49 -11.41
C GLY A 69 -9.90 3.75 -10.55
N ALA A 70 -9.83 4.06 -9.25
CA ALA A 70 -9.12 3.21 -8.29
C ALA A 70 -9.81 1.84 -8.17
N ASP A 71 -9.03 0.77 -8.03
CA ASP A 71 -9.53 -0.58 -7.77
C ASP A 71 -9.61 -0.84 -6.26
N SER A 72 -8.69 -0.27 -5.48
CA SER A 72 -8.73 -0.22 -4.02
C SER A 72 -8.32 1.15 -3.50
N VAL A 73 -8.82 1.48 -2.31
CA VAL A 73 -8.37 2.64 -1.54
C VAL A 73 -7.94 2.17 -0.16
N THR A 74 -6.71 2.51 0.20
CA THR A 74 -6.11 2.25 1.50
C THR A 74 -6.02 3.56 2.27
N PHE A 75 -6.72 3.67 3.41
CA PHE A 75 -6.78 4.91 4.19
C PHE A 75 -6.24 4.73 5.62
N HIS A 76 -5.77 5.82 6.20
CA HIS A 76 -5.23 5.85 7.56
C HIS A 76 -6.31 5.84 8.63
N ILE A 77 -6.15 4.98 9.64
CA ILE A 77 -7.01 5.00 10.84
C ILE A 77 -6.89 6.32 11.61
N GLU A 78 -5.80 7.06 11.41
CA GLU A 78 -5.54 8.35 12.06
C GLU A 78 -6.12 9.55 11.31
N ALA A 79 -6.79 9.36 10.17
CA ALA A 79 -7.49 10.43 9.48
C ALA A 79 -8.68 10.95 10.32
N ASP A 80 -9.12 12.18 10.07
CA ASP A 80 -10.20 12.83 10.83
C ASP A 80 -11.60 12.23 10.54
N SER A 81 -11.69 11.36 9.54
CA SER A 81 -12.95 10.70 9.15
C SER A 81 -13.29 9.53 10.07
N ASP A 82 -14.58 9.25 10.25
CA ASP A 82 -15.04 7.99 10.84
C ASP A 82 -14.64 6.79 9.96
N PRO A 83 -13.80 5.86 10.45
CA PRO A 83 -13.34 4.71 9.65
C PRO A 83 -14.48 3.85 9.12
N GLN A 84 -15.57 3.67 9.88
CA GLN A 84 -16.70 2.86 9.44
C GLN A 84 -17.39 3.50 8.23
N ALA A 85 -17.54 4.82 8.23
CA ALA A 85 -18.14 5.55 7.12
C ALA A 85 -17.31 5.42 5.82
N VAL A 86 -15.98 5.43 5.93
CA VAL A 86 -15.06 5.23 4.78
C VAL A 86 -15.17 3.80 4.25
N ILE A 87 -15.15 2.80 5.13
CA ILE A 87 -15.32 1.39 4.75
C ILE A 87 -16.65 1.19 4.01
N ASP A 88 -17.76 1.66 4.58
CA ASP A 88 -19.08 1.51 4.00
C ASP A 88 -19.17 2.20 2.63
N LEU A 89 -18.55 3.38 2.48
CA LEU A 89 -18.49 4.09 1.21
C LEU A 89 -17.78 3.26 0.13
N LEU A 90 -16.57 2.81 0.41
CA LEU A 90 -15.77 2.03 -0.53
C LEU A 90 -16.47 0.73 -0.94
N ARG A 91 -17.12 0.05 0.02
CA ARG A 91 -17.95 -1.13 -0.25
C ARG A 91 -19.13 -0.82 -1.16
N ARG A 92 -19.88 0.27 -0.90
CA ARG A 92 -21.00 0.70 -1.77
C ARG A 92 -20.53 1.06 -3.19
N ARG A 93 -19.31 1.59 -3.32
CA ARG A 93 -18.69 1.89 -4.62
C ARG A 93 -18.10 0.65 -5.30
N GLY A 94 -18.05 -0.50 -4.64
CA GLY A 94 -17.53 -1.76 -5.19
C GLY A 94 -16.00 -1.85 -5.22
N LEU A 95 -15.30 -1.04 -4.43
CA LEU A 95 -13.84 -1.03 -4.36
C LEU A 95 -13.30 -2.01 -3.31
N GLY A 96 -12.04 -2.40 -3.49
CA GLY A 96 -11.24 -3.00 -2.43
C GLY A 96 -11.00 -2.01 -1.29
N VAL A 97 -11.10 -2.49 -0.05
CA VAL A 97 -10.96 -1.68 1.16
C VAL A 97 -9.65 -2.02 1.84
N GLY A 98 -8.74 -1.04 1.87
CA GLY A 98 -7.51 -1.08 2.63
C GLY A 98 -7.58 -0.19 3.87
N LEU A 99 -6.94 -0.63 4.96
CA LEU A 99 -6.79 0.16 6.17
C LEU A 99 -5.34 0.13 6.62
N THR A 100 -4.79 1.29 6.97
CA THR A 100 -3.39 1.44 7.37
C THR A 100 -3.23 2.23 8.65
N LEU A 101 -2.02 2.21 9.19
CA LEU A 101 -1.61 2.97 10.36
C LEU A 101 -0.14 3.40 10.25
N ARG A 102 0.22 4.48 10.94
CA ARG A 102 1.60 4.93 11.12
C ARG A 102 2.41 3.98 11.99
N PRO A 103 3.75 4.03 11.92
CA PRO A 103 4.63 3.25 12.81
C PRO A 103 4.35 3.48 14.31
N GLY A 104 4.04 4.72 14.71
CA GLY A 104 3.75 5.06 16.11
C GLY A 104 2.39 4.58 16.63
N THR A 105 1.46 4.22 15.74
CA THR A 105 0.10 3.85 16.12
C THR A 105 0.07 2.37 16.57
N PRO A 106 -0.60 2.04 17.70
CA PRO A 106 -0.77 0.64 18.11
C PRO A 106 -1.62 -0.14 17.12
N ALA A 107 -1.24 -1.40 16.84
CA ALA A 107 -1.96 -2.26 15.89
C ALA A 107 -3.41 -2.50 16.32
N GLU A 108 -3.67 -2.52 17.62
CA GLU A 108 -4.97 -2.76 18.25
C GLU A 108 -6.05 -1.79 17.76
N THR A 109 -5.65 -0.60 17.30
CA THR A 109 -6.57 0.39 16.69
C THR A 109 -7.31 -0.17 15.47
N LEU A 110 -6.75 -1.15 14.78
CA LEU A 110 -7.37 -1.81 13.63
C LEU A 110 -8.40 -2.88 14.00
N ARG A 111 -8.35 -3.40 15.23
CA ARG A 111 -9.14 -4.58 15.64
C ARG A 111 -10.64 -4.47 15.35
N PRO A 112 -11.31 -3.32 15.56
CA PRO A 112 -12.74 -3.21 15.28
C PRO A 112 -13.12 -3.36 13.80
N PHE A 113 -12.16 -3.14 12.89
CA PHE A 113 -12.42 -3.02 11.45
C PHE A 113 -11.82 -4.15 10.62
N ILE A 114 -10.93 -4.95 11.20
CA ILE A 114 -10.08 -5.88 10.45
C ILE A 114 -10.87 -6.94 9.65
N ASP A 115 -12.04 -7.34 10.15
CA ASP A 115 -12.92 -8.29 9.46
C ASP A 115 -13.75 -7.65 8.32
N GLN A 116 -13.71 -6.33 8.19
CA GLN A 116 -14.47 -5.58 7.19
C GLN A 116 -13.63 -5.13 5.99
N VAL A 117 -12.30 -5.26 6.09
CA VAL A 117 -11.34 -4.83 5.06
C VAL A 117 -10.76 -6.03 4.29
N ASP A 118 -10.25 -5.78 3.09
CA ASP A 118 -9.60 -6.80 2.26
C ASP A 118 -8.08 -6.83 2.47
N MET A 119 -7.52 -5.67 2.81
CA MET A 119 -6.09 -5.46 2.97
C MET A 119 -5.81 -4.62 4.21
N VAL A 120 -4.78 -4.99 4.96
CA VAL A 120 -4.19 -4.13 5.98
C VAL A 120 -2.79 -3.78 5.56
N LEU A 121 -2.49 -2.49 5.49
CA LEU A 121 -1.15 -1.97 5.23
C LEU A 121 -0.48 -1.62 6.56
N VAL A 122 0.72 -2.14 6.78
CA VAL A 122 1.60 -1.74 7.88
C VAL A 122 2.71 -0.87 7.33
N MET A 123 2.68 0.42 7.67
CA MET A 123 3.76 1.34 7.30
C MET A 123 5.07 0.93 8.00
N THR A 124 6.14 0.82 7.23
CA THR A 124 7.49 0.46 7.69
C THR A 124 8.48 1.64 7.60
N VAL A 125 7.95 2.84 7.36
CA VAL A 125 8.56 4.16 7.49
C VAL A 125 7.49 5.17 7.92
N GLU A 126 7.89 6.37 8.35
CA GLU A 126 6.91 7.44 8.58
C GLU A 126 6.35 7.92 7.23
N PRO A 127 5.01 7.96 7.02
CA PRO A 127 4.45 8.34 5.72
C PRO A 127 4.78 9.78 5.35
N GLY A 128 4.86 10.03 4.04
CA GLY A 128 5.08 11.37 3.47
C GLY A 128 6.25 11.44 2.48
N TYR A 129 7.24 10.56 2.57
CA TYR A 129 8.38 10.55 1.63
C TYR A 129 8.90 9.15 1.32
N GLY A 130 9.26 8.93 0.05
CA GLY A 130 9.98 7.73 -0.38
C GLY A 130 11.48 7.76 -0.08
N GLY A 131 12.12 6.59 -0.08
CA GLY A 131 13.58 6.45 0.07
C GLY A 131 14.07 6.44 1.53
N GLN A 132 13.15 6.43 2.49
CA GLN A 132 13.46 6.26 3.91
C GLN A 132 13.95 4.83 4.20
N ARG A 133 14.70 4.68 5.30
CA ARG A 133 15.18 3.37 5.75
C ARG A 133 14.06 2.60 6.43
N PHE A 134 13.96 1.32 6.09
CA PHE A 134 13.06 0.38 6.73
C PHE A 134 13.20 0.38 8.26
N MET A 135 12.08 0.37 8.96
CA MET A 135 11.99 0.31 10.42
C MET A 135 11.80 -1.14 10.88
N GLU A 136 12.89 -1.80 11.30
CA GLU A 136 12.86 -3.21 11.72
C GLU A 136 11.95 -3.49 12.93
N ASP A 137 11.73 -2.48 13.76
CA ASP A 137 10.81 -2.52 14.90
C ASP A 137 9.32 -2.63 14.50
N GLN A 138 9.00 -2.55 13.20
CA GLN A 138 7.66 -2.83 12.68
C GLN A 138 7.42 -4.32 12.36
N LEU A 139 8.44 -5.17 12.31
CA LEU A 139 8.26 -6.61 12.10
C LEU A 139 7.36 -7.29 13.15
N PRO A 140 7.44 -6.98 14.47
CA PRO A 140 6.48 -7.46 15.46
C PRO A 140 5.04 -7.05 15.15
N LYS A 141 4.80 -5.82 14.69
CA LYS A 141 3.47 -5.33 14.29
C LYS A 141 2.93 -6.11 13.09
N ILE A 142 3.76 -6.40 12.10
CA ILE A 142 3.39 -7.25 10.95
C ILE A 142 2.92 -8.64 11.43
N ARG A 143 3.67 -9.30 12.32
CA ARG A 143 3.28 -10.61 12.89
C ARG A 143 1.97 -10.53 13.66
N GLN A 144 1.82 -9.47 14.46
CA GLN A 144 0.63 -9.24 15.25
C GLN A 144 -0.60 -9.08 14.36
N VAL A 145 -0.55 -8.21 13.36
CA VAL A 145 -1.64 -8.02 12.39
C VAL A 145 -1.93 -9.30 11.63
N ARG A 146 -0.90 -10.03 11.17
CA ARG A 146 -1.09 -11.33 10.49
C ARG A 146 -1.84 -12.33 11.37
N SER A 147 -1.58 -12.37 12.67
CA SER A 147 -2.28 -13.28 13.58
C SER A 147 -3.79 -13.03 13.68
N TRP A 148 -4.25 -11.87 13.22
CA TRP A 148 -5.66 -11.46 13.24
C TRP A 148 -6.34 -11.65 11.89
N LEU A 149 -5.57 -11.67 10.81
CA LEU A 149 -6.08 -11.76 9.45
C LEU A 149 -6.37 -13.21 9.05
N GLY A 150 -7.60 -13.45 8.62
CA GLY A 150 -7.96 -14.69 7.93
C GLY A 150 -7.21 -14.87 6.59
N PRO A 151 -7.18 -16.09 6.04
CA PRO A 151 -6.39 -16.44 4.85
C PRO A 151 -6.82 -15.70 3.58
N ALA A 152 -8.04 -15.17 3.54
CA ALA A 152 -8.55 -14.40 2.40
C ALA A 152 -8.09 -12.94 2.38
N ARG A 153 -7.52 -12.41 3.48
CA ARG A 153 -7.12 -11.00 3.61
C ARG A 153 -5.62 -10.83 3.45
N ARG A 154 -5.25 -9.76 2.76
CA ARG A 154 -3.86 -9.41 2.46
C ARG A 154 -3.26 -8.55 3.56
N LEU A 155 -1.96 -8.74 3.80
CA LEU A 155 -1.16 -7.80 4.58
C LEU A 155 -0.12 -7.18 3.66
N GLU A 156 -0.17 -5.86 3.54
CA GLU A 156 0.74 -5.06 2.75
C GLU A 156 1.78 -4.39 3.66
N VAL A 157 2.97 -4.15 3.11
CA VAL A 157 4.01 -3.33 3.73
C VAL A 157 4.49 -2.24 2.77
N ASP A 158 4.65 -1.03 3.28
CA ASP A 158 5.17 0.11 2.52
C ASP A 158 6.23 0.89 3.32
N GLY A 159 7.36 1.13 2.65
CA GLY A 159 8.47 1.92 3.17
C GLY A 159 9.77 1.13 3.29
N GLY A 160 10.79 1.49 2.50
CA GLY A 160 12.13 0.89 2.62
C GLY A 160 12.23 -0.57 2.15
N ILE A 161 11.29 -1.02 1.32
CA ILE A 161 11.26 -2.39 0.79
C ILE A 161 12.36 -2.60 -0.26
N ASN A 162 13.15 -3.64 -0.04
CA ASN A 162 14.22 -4.16 -0.89
C ASN A 162 14.26 -5.69 -0.73
N PRO A 163 15.10 -6.45 -1.48
CA PRO A 163 15.14 -7.91 -1.37
C PRO A 163 15.28 -8.46 0.07
N ALA A 164 16.16 -7.86 0.88
CA ALA A 164 16.37 -8.29 2.26
C ALA A 164 15.16 -7.99 3.16
N THR A 165 14.61 -6.78 3.09
CA THR A 165 13.46 -6.38 3.92
C THR A 165 12.16 -7.04 3.46
N ALA A 166 12.00 -7.31 2.15
CA ALA A 166 10.89 -8.09 1.61
C ALA A 166 10.88 -9.52 2.17
N ARG A 167 12.04 -10.20 2.21
CA ARG A 167 12.15 -11.53 2.84
C ARG A 167 11.77 -11.50 4.32
N ALA A 168 12.28 -10.53 5.07
CA ALA A 168 11.97 -10.38 6.50
C ALA A 168 10.47 -10.10 6.74
N CYS A 169 9.85 -9.25 5.92
CA CYS A 169 8.42 -8.96 5.99
C CYS A 169 7.58 -10.19 5.62
N ALA A 170 7.97 -10.95 4.61
CA ALA A 170 7.30 -12.18 4.22
C ALA A 170 7.34 -13.24 5.33
N GLN A 171 8.50 -13.41 5.99
CA GLN A 171 8.63 -14.26 7.19
C GLN A 171 7.74 -13.77 8.34
N ALA A 172 7.56 -12.46 8.48
CA ALA A 172 6.66 -11.86 9.47
C ALA A 172 5.17 -12.00 9.09
N GLY A 173 4.85 -12.28 7.83
CA GLY A 173 3.48 -12.56 7.38
C GLY A 173 2.88 -11.57 6.39
N ALA A 174 3.69 -10.72 5.77
CA ALA A 174 3.27 -9.88 4.64
C ALA A 174 3.09 -10.69 3.35
N ASP A 175 2.14 -10.26 2.52
CA ASP A 175 1.80 -10.87 1.23
C ASP A 175 1.97 -9.88 0.06
N VAL A 176 1.89 -8.57 0.32
CA VAL A 176 1.97 -7.49 -0.67
C VAL A 176 3.10 -6.54 -0.27
N PHE A 177 3.91 -6.10 -1.23
CA PHE A 177 5.17 -5.39 -0.99
C PHE A 177 5.27 -4.16 -1.87
N VAL A 178 5.11 -2.98 -1.27
CA VAL A 178 5.20 -1.70 -1.99
C VAL A 178 6.66 -1.26 -2.08
N ALA A 179 7.13 -1.05 -3.31
CA ALA A 179 8.51 -0.64 -3.57
C ALA A 179 8.57 0.45 -4.64
N GLY A 180 8.75 1.70 -4.21
CA GLY A 180 8.92 2.85 -5.10
C GLY A 180 10.37 3.05 -5.57
N VAL A 181 11.15 3.80 -4.79
CA VAL A 181 12.50 4.27 -5.17
C VAL A 181 13.44 3.12 -5.59
N GLY A 182 13.41 1.99 -4.90
CA GLY A 182 14.27 0.84 -5.19
C GLY A 182 14.00 0.20 -6.56
N VAL A 183 12.77 0.27 -7.06
CA VAL A 183 12.38 -0.25 -8.37
C VAL A 183 12.61 0.81 -9.46
N PHE A 184 12.06 2.00 -9.28
CA PHE A 184 12.07 3.01 -10.35
C PHE A 184 13.43 3.70 -10.56
N ARG A 185 14.39 3.56 -9.64
CA ARG A 185 15.77 4.05 -9.79
C ARG A 185 16.80 2.95 -10.05
N SER A 186 16.39 1.69 -10.24
CA SER A 186 17.33 0.58 -10.43
C SER A 186 18.06 0.60 -11.79
N GLY A 187 17.48 1.25 -12.80
CA GLY A 187 17.91 1.14 -14.19
C GLY A 187 17.40 -0.13 -14.91
N ASP A 188 16.82 -1.08 -14.16
CA ASP A 188 16.19 -2.31 -14.63
C ASP A 188 14.95 -2.61 -13.76
N ILE A 189 13.81 -2.04 -14.16
CA ILE A 189 12.54 -2.17 -13.43
C ILE A 189 12.08 -3.64 -13.37
N PRO A 190 12.03 -4.39 -14.49
CA PRO A 190 11.70 -5.82 -14.47
C PRO A 190 12.60 -6.65 -13.55
N GLY A 191 13.92 -6.45 -13.62
CA GLY A 191 14.86 -7.17 -12.76
C GLY A 191 14.66 -6.86 -11.28
N ALA A 192 14.39 -5.60 -10.93
CA ALA A 192 14.11 -5.20 -9.55
C ALA A 192 12.83 -5.85 -9.00
N ILE A 193 11.76 -5.91 -9.80
CA ILE A 193 10.50 -6.57 -9.42
C ILE A 193 10.72 -8.07 -9.24
N ALA A 194 11.43 -8.73 -10.17
CA ALA A 194 11.73 -10.16 -10.07
C ALA A 194 12.54 -10.50 -8.81
N ALA A 195 13.55 -9.70 -8.47
CA ALA A 195 14.36 -9.89 -7.27
C ALA A 195 13.55 -9.76 -5.96
N LEU A 196 12.62 -8.78 -5.92
CA LEU A 196 11.70 -8.60 -4.81
C LEU A 196 10.77 -9.81 -4.66
N ARG A 197 10.15 -10.25 -5.76
CA ARG A 197 9.22 -11.40 -5.75
C ARG A 197 9.92 -12.69 -5.32
N ALA A 198 11.12 -12.94 -5.81
CA ALA A 198 11.91 -14.12 -5.42
C ALA A 198 12.19 -14.11 -3.91
N SER A 199 12.68 -12.98 -3.39
CA SER A 199 13.02 -12.85 -1.97
C SER A 199 11.79 -12.96 -1.04
N ALA A 200 10.66 -12.37 -1.44
CA ALA A 200 9.40 -12.50 -0.72
C ALA A 200 8.89 -13.95 -0.72
N THR A 201 8.99 -14.64 -1.87
CA THR A 201 8.57 -16.05 -1.99
C THR A 201 9.40 -16.96 -1.08
N GLU A 202 10.73 -16.77 -1.06
CA GLU A 202 11.62 -17.48 -0.14
C GLU A 202 11.25 -17.22 1.32
N GLY A 203 11.06 -15.96 1.71
CA GLY A 203 10.68 -15.62 3.08
C GLY A 203 9.33 -16.18 3.50
N ALA A 204 8.36 -16.22 2.58
CA ALA A 204 7.05 -16.82 2.83
C ALA A 204 7.13 -18.35 3.01
N ALA A 205 8.05 -19.04 2.33
CA ALA A 205 8.30 -20.47 2.50
C ALA A 205 9.00 -20.80 3.83
N GLU A 206 9.72 -19.85 4.41
CA GLU A 206 10.41 -19.98 5.70
C GLU A 206 9.52 -19.68 6.92
N ARG A 207 8.32 -19.15 6.68
CA ARG A 207 7.32 -18.86 7.70
C ARG A 207 6.85 -20.17 8.35
N ARG A 208 7.27 -20.38 9.59
CA ARG A 208 6.86 -21.51 10.43
C ARG A 208 5.52 -21.26 11.10
#